data_AF-A0AA41YPZ3-F1
#
_entry.id   AF-A0AA41YPZ3-F1
#
_cell.length_a   1.000
_cell.length_b   1.000
_cell.length_c   1.000
_cell.angle_alpha   90.00
_cell.angle_beta   90.00
_cell.angle_gamma   90.00
#
_symmetry.space_group_name_H-M   'P 1'
#
loop_
_entity.id
_entity.type
_entity.pdbx_description
1 polymer ?
#
loop_
_entity_poly.entity_id
_entity_poly.type
_entity_poly.pdbx_seq_one_letter_code
_entity_poly.pdbx_strand_id
1 'polypeptide(L)'
;MINGHPSRSGSDNRTAAENAARKQRGRPFTKGVSGNPAGKRPGTRSKVLRMLDDLGAEYSERLVKQALVLASRGNVAAIKLVLDRTWLPPRGRPVRVSLPDLSGPGTPDAAMTALIKQVCSGAITIEEAQAVARLIETKVRLSDLRQIEDRILVLEQALGDPDGGG
;
A
#
# COMPACT_ATOMS: atom_id res chain seq x y z
N MET A 1 77.05 32.21 -29.68
CA MET A 1 77.07 31.64 -31.04
C MET A 1 77.99 30.43 -31.04
N ILE A 2 77.62 29.43 -31.83
CA ILE A 2 78.33 28.16 -32.13
C ILE A 2 78.03 26.99 -31.17
N ASN A 3 77.06 26.19 -31.62
CA ASN A 3 76.79 24.80 -31.26
C ASN A 3 77.75 23.85 -32.00
N GLY A 4 77.99 22.67 -31.41
CA GLY A 4 77.94 21.41 -32.18
C GLY A 4 79.14 20.47 -32.09
N HIS A 5 78.91 19.26 -31.54
CA HIS A 5 79.26 17.91 -32.09
C HIS A 5 78.89 16.80 -31.05
N PRO A 6 78.73 15.50 -31.41
CA PRO A 6 77.80 14.93 -32.39
C PRO A 6 77.11 13.59 -31.92
N SER A 7 76.11 13.17 -32.72
CA SER A 7 75.59 11.80 -33.05
C SER A 7 75.72 10.56 -32.13
N ARG A 8 74.57 9.85 -31.96
CA ARG A 8 74.37 8.37 -32.09
C ARG A 8 72.86 8.05 -31.97
N SER A 9 72.16 7.84 -33.10
CA SER A 9 71.77 6.54 -33.69
C SER A 9 70.74 5.71 -32.90
N GLY A 10 69.54 5.60 -33.50
CA GLY A 10 68.79 4.34 -33.61
C GLY A 10 67.98 3.85 -32.39
N SER A 11 66.67 3.96 -32.46
CA SER A 11 65.79 2.78 -32.55
C SER A 11 64.32 3.22 -32.64
N ASP A 12 63.70 2.85 -33.76
CA ASP A 12 62.25 2.74 -33.90
C ASP A 12 61.69 1.92 -32.74
N ASN A 13 60.63 2.40 -32.10
CA ASN A 13 59.73 1.51 -31.38
C ASN A 13 58.27 1.83 -31.70
N ARG A 14 57.89 1.48 -32.94
CA ARG A 14 56.55 0.96 -33.20
C ARG A 14 56.57 -0.50 -32.78
N THR A 15 55.85 -0.89 -31.73
CA THR A 15 55.07 -2.13 -31.73
C THR A 15 54.13 -2.21 -30.52
N ALA A 16 52.87 -2.46 -30.87
CA ALA A 16 51.98 -3.42 -30.23
C ALA A 16 51.71 -3.26 -28.72
N ALA A 17 50.77 -2.37 -28.41
CA ALA A 17 49.80 -2.63 -27.35
C ALA A 17 48.66 -3.55 -27.88
N GLU A 18 49.04 -4.64 -28.54
CA GLU A 18 48.12 -5.74 -28.82
C GLU A 18 48.06 -6.60 -27.57
N ASN A 19 46.90 -6.56 -26.90
CA ASN A 19 46.20 -7.69 -26.28
C ASN A 19 45.36 -7.25 -25.08
N ALA A 20 44.34 -6.43 -25.34
CA ALA A 20 43.21 -6.24 -24.43
C ALA A 20 41.87 -6.24 -25.18
N ALA A 21 41.77 -6.95 -26.30
CA ALA A 21 40.52 -7.12 -27.03
C ALA A 21 39.59 -8.15 -26.36
N ARG A 22 39.23 -7.94 -25.09
CA ARG A 22 37.95 -8.43 -24.60
C ARG A 22 36.89 -7.51 -25.21
N LYS A 23 36.13 -8.01 -26.18
CA LYS A 23 35.03 -7.30 -26.87
C LYS A 23 34.23 -6.47 -25.84
N GLN A 24 34.52 -5.18 -25.75
CA GLN A 24 33.67 -4.25 -25.01
C GLN A 24 32.33 -4.27 -25.73
N ARG A 25 31.30 -4.79 -25.07
CA ARG A 25 29.93 -4.69 -25.57
C ARG A 25 29.69 -3.21 -25.83
N GLY A 26 29.42 -2.84 -27.08
CA GLY A 26 29.13 -1.46 -27.45
C GLY A 26 27.92 -0.93 -26.67
N ARG A 27 27.59 0.35 -26.86
CA ARG A 27 26.40 0.96 -26.25
C ARG A 27 25.14 0.48 -27.00
N PRO A 28 24.36 -0.50 -26.48
CA PRO A 28 23.31 -1.14 -27.28
C PRO A 28 22.05 -0.27 -27.41
N PHE A 29 21.95 0.78 -26.62
CA PHE A 29 20.79 1.67 -26.55
C PHE A 29 21.22 3.12 -26.76
N THR A 30 20.49 3.82 -27.61
CA THR A 30 20.69 5.25 -27.89
C THR A 30 20.49 6.07 -26.61
N LYS A 31 21.28 7.14 -26.45
CA LYS A 31 21.20 8.03 -25.29
C LYS A 31 19.78 8.62 -25.23
N GLY A 32 19.06 8.39 -24.13
CA GLY A 32 17.68 8.87 -23.93
C GLY A 32 16.58 7.89 -24.33
N VAL A 33 16.92 6.74 -24.92
CA VAL A 33 15.93 5.71 -25.30
C VAL A 33 16.17 4.46 -24.47
N SER A 34 15.19 4.11 -23.64
CA SER A 34 15.23 2.82 -22.94
C SER A 34 14.94 1.69 -23.94
N GLY A 35 15.60 0.54 -23.80
CA GLY A 35 15.34 -0.65 -24.62
C GLY A 35 13.94 -1.25 -24.45
N ASN A 36 13.14 -0.72 -23.53
CA ASN A 36 11.75 -1.06 -23.32
C ASN A 36 10.91 0.23 -23.17
N PRO A 37 10.51 0.85 -24.29
CA PRO A 37 9.78 2.13 -24.27
C PRO A 37 8.41 2.05 -23.57
N ALA A 38 7.80 0.88 -23.48
CA ALA A 38 6.54 0.67 -22.76
C ALA A 38 6.73 0.50 -21.24
N GLY A 39 7.98 0.46 -20.76
CA GLY A 39 8.30 0.22 -19.35
C GLY A 39 7.91 -1.18 -18.86
N LYS A 40 8.09 -1.43 -17.56
CA LYS A 40 7.59 -2.67 -16.94
C LYS A 40 6.06 -2.65 -16.98
N ARG A 41 5.43 -3.81 -17.24
CA ARG A 41 3.96 -3.94 -17.20
C ARG A 41 3.43 -3.41 -15.85
N PRO A 42 2.36 -2.59 -15.83
CA PRO A 42 1.73 -2.13 -14.60
C PRO A 42 1.44 -3.29 -13.64
N GLY A 43 1.71 -3.12 -12.35
CA GLY A 43 1.53 -4.17 -11.34
C GLY A 43 2.66 -5.21 -11.24
N THR A 44 3.70 -5.13 -12.07
CA THR A 44 4.85 -6.05 -11.96
C THR A 44 5.63 -5.80 -10.67
N ARG A 45 5.50 -6.70 -9.68
CA ARG A 45 6.29 -6.65 -8.44
C ARG A 45 7.73 -7.09 -8.70
N SER A 46 8.68 -6.33 -8.15
CA SER A 46 10.11 -6.68 -8.15
C SER A 46 10.33 -8.06 -7.51
N LYS A 47 11.28 -8.83 -8.03
CA LYS A 47 11.73 -10.09 -7.41
C LYS A 47 12.18 -9.87 -5.95
N VAL A 48 12.83 -8.73 -5.70
CA VAL A 48 13.29 -8.33 -4.36
C VAL A 48 12.12 -8.12 -3.40
N LEU A 49 11.03 -7.51 -3.87
CA LEU A 49 9.85 -7.27 -3.03
C LEU A 49 9.15 -8.58 -2.66
N ARG A 50 9.04 -9.53 -3.59
CA ARG A 50 8.50 -10.87 -3.30
C ARG A 50 9.34 -11.61 -2.27
N MET A 51 10.66 -11.59 -2.45
CA MET A 51 11.59 -12.18 -1.48
C MET A 51 11.47 -11.51 -0.10
N LEU A 52 11.25 -10.20 -0.05
CA LEU A 52 11.04 -9.48 1.21
C LEU A 52 9.71 -9.88 1.87
N ASP A 53 8.65 -10.08 1.10
CA ASP A 53 7.35 -10.56 1.59
C ASP A 53 7.50 -11.96 2.22
N ASP A 54 8.19 -12.88 1.52
CA ASP A 54 8.44 -14.25 1.99
C ASP A 54 9.28 -14.27 3.29
N LEU A 55 10.37 -13.51 3.32
CA LEU A 55 11.21 -13.34 4.52
C LEU A 55 10.44 -12.68 5.67
N GLY A 56 9.57 -11.72 5.35
CA GLY A 56 8.72 -11.06 6.33
C GLY A 56 7.74 -12.04 6.98
N ALA A 57 7.10 -12.90 6.19
CA ALA A 57 6.19 -13.92 6.69
C ALA A 57 6.91 -14.92 7.63
N GLU A 58 8.13 -15.33 7.27
CA GLU A 58 8.89 -16.34 8.02
C GLU A 58 9.59 -15.77 9.27
N TYR A 59 10.17 -14.57 9.19
CA TYR A 59 11.10 -14.06 10.21
C TYR A 59 10.58 -12.84 11.01
N SER A 60 9.39 -12.32 10.70
CA SER A 60 8.86 -11.11 11.35
C SER A 60 8.90 -11.19 12.88
N GLU A 61 8.40 -12.27 13.47
CA GLU A 61 8.38 -12.43 14.93
C GLU A 61 9.79 -12.42 15.54
N ARG A 62 10.73 -13.14 14.92
CA ARG A 62 12.13 -13.21 15.38
C ARG A 62 12.82 -11.85 15.28
N LEU A 63 12.59 -11.11 14.20
CA LEU A 63 13.14 -9.77 14.01
C LEU A 63 12.61 -8.79 15.05
N VAL A 64 11.31 -8.84 15.35
CA VAL A 64 10.70 -7.98 16.38
C VAL A 64 11.29 -8.29 17.76
N LYS A 65 11.42 -9.57 18.13
CA LYS A 65 12.05 -9.97 19.41
C LYS A 65 13.49 -9.47 19.51
N GLN A 66 14.26 -9.57 18.43
CA GLN A 66 15.64 -9.08 18.42
C GLN A 66 15.71 -7.55 18.53
N ALA A 67 14.81 -6.82 17.86
CA ALA A 67 14.72 -5.38 17.97
C ALA A 67 14.42 -4.92 19.41
N LEU A 68 13.55 -5.63 20.13
CA LEU A 68 13.27 -5.37 21.55
C LEU A 68 14.52 -5.55 22.42
N VAL A 69 15.28 -6.64 22.23
CA VAL A 69 16.52 -6.87 22.99
C VAL A 69 17.55 -5.75 22.73
N LEU A 70 17.70 -5.33 21.47
CA LEU A 70 18.60 -4.22 21.12
C LEU A 70 18.12 -2.90 21.71
N ALA A 71 16.81 -2.64 21.70
CA ALA A 71 16.22 -1.44 22.30
C ALA A 71 16.45 -1.40 23.81
N SER A 72 16.25 -2.51 24.51
CA SER A 72 16.52 -2.63 25.95
C SER A 72 18.00 -2.43 26.32
N ARG A 73 18.92 -2.61 25.36
CA ARG A 73 20.35 -2.35 25.53
C ARG A 73 20.75 -0.92 25.14
N GLY A 74 19.78 -0.03 24.88
CA GLY A 74 20.04 1.39 24.59
C GLY A 74 20.29 1.70 23.11
N ASN A 75 20.01 0.79 22.17
CA ASN A 75 20.11 1.12 20.75
C ASN A 75 18.97 2.07 20.34
N VAL A 76 19.31 3.34 20.10
CA VAL A 76 18.35 4.41 19.77
C VAL A 76 17.52 4.11 18.51
N ALA A 77 18.13 3.49 17.49
CA ALA A 77 17.40 3.14 16.27
C ALA A 77 16.38 2.03 16.52
N ALA A 78 16.73 1.04 17.33
CA ALA A 78 15.80 -0.01 17.74
C ALA A 78 14.68 0.52 18.65
N ILE A 79 14.99 1.42 19.59
CA ILE A 79 14.00 2.10 20.43
C ILE A 79 13.01 2.88 19.57
N LYS A 80 13.50 3.67 18.61
CA LYS A 80 12.65 4.41 17.67
C LYS A 80 11.75 3.47 16.88
N LEU A 81 12.29 2.37 16.33
CA LEU A 81 11.51 1.38 15.59
C LEU A 81 10.40 0.76 16.45
N VAL A 82 10.72 0.40 17.70
CA VAL A 82 9.74 -0.15 18.63
C VAL A 82 8.66 0.89 18.93
N LEU A 83 9.02 2.11 19.32
CA LEU A 83 8.06 3.19 19.62
C LEU A 83 7.17 3.52 18.41
N ASP A 84 7.77 3.67 17.24
CA ASP A 84 7.05 3.89 15.98
C ASP A 84 6.09 2.73 15.65
N ARG A 85 6.34 1.51 16.16
CA ARG A 85 5.53 0.31 15.86
C ARG A 85 4.52 -0.09 16.94
N THR A 86 4.81 0.14 18.22
CA THR A 86 3.91 -0.10 19.36
C THR A 86 2.99 1.09 19.62
N TRP A 87 3.45 2.30 19.34
CA TRP A 87 2.69 3.54 19.53
C TRP A 87 2.17 4.11 18.20
N LEU A 88 1.90 3.26 17.20
CA LEU A 88 1.06 3.72 16.09
C LEU A 88 -0.35 4.02 16.63
N PRO A 89 -1.04 5.04 16.08
CA PRO A 89 -2.49 5.10 16.15
C PRO A 89 -3.04 3.73 15.71
N PRO A 90 -4.04 3.15 16.40
CA PRO A 90 -4.52 1.79 16.16
C PRO A 90 -5.18 1.65 14.78
N ARG A 91 -4.37 1.62 13.72
CA ARG A 91 -4.82 1.41 12.35
C ARG A 91 -5.12 -0.07 12.15
N GLY A 92 -6.40 -0.41 12.12
CA GLY A 92 -6.89 -1.75 11.79
C GLY A 92 -7.02 -2.72 12.97
N ARG A 93 -6.97 -2.24 14.23
CA ARG A 93 -7.33 -3.10 15.37
C ARG A 93 -8.85 -3.37 15.32
N PRO A 94 -9.32 -4.59 15.60
CA PRO A 94 -10.75 -4.85 15.75
C PRO A 94 -11.34 -3.96 16.83
N VAL A 95 -12.36 -3.18 16.47
CA VAL A 95 -13.12 -2.34 17.41
C VAL A 95 -14.32 -3.16 17.89
N ARG A 96 -14.52 -3.24 19.20
CA ARG A 96 -15.71 -3.87 19.79
C ARG A 96 -16.77 -2.80 19.97
N VAL A 97 -17.80 -2.82 19.13
CA VAL A 97 -18.93 -1.90 19.22
C VAL A 97 -20.20 -2.71 19.42
N SER A 98 -20.96 -2.39 20.47
CA SER A 98 -22.30 -2.92 20.66
C SER A 98 -23.30 -2.02 19.93
N LEU A 99 -23.90 -2.51 18.85
CA LEU A 99 -24.94 -1.79 18.10
C LEU A 99 -26.28 -2.51 18.26
N PRO A 100 -27.41 -1.78 18.25
CA PRO A 100 -28.74 -2.38 18.14
C PRO A 100 -28.93 -3.01 16.75
N ASP A 101 -29.96 -3.84 16.61
CA ASP A 101 -30.35 -4.39 15.30
C ASP A 101 -30.66 -3.25 14.32
N LEU A 102 -30.13 -3.37 13.10
CA LEU A 102 -30.23 -2.37 12.01
C LEU A 102 -31.28 -2.75 10.94
N SER A 103 -32.21 -3.64 11.30
CA SER A 103 -33.20 -4.19 10.37
C SER A 103 -34.55 -3.47 10.39
N GLY A 104 -34.83 -2.65 11.40
CA GLY A 104 -36.12 -1.97 11.60
C GLY A 104 -36.13 -0.46 11.29
N PRO A 105 -37.33 0.16 11.24
CA PRO A 105 -37.49 1.60 11.17
C PRO A 105 -36.98 2.28 12.46
N GLY A 106 -36.35 3.46 12.34
CA GLY A 106 -35.78 4.20 13.47
C GLY A 106 -34.46 3.65 14.02
N THR A 107 -33.93 2.57 13.43
CA THR A 107 -32.65 1.98 13.82
C THR A 107 -31.40 2.85 13.63
N PRO A 108 -31.32 3.80 12.66
CA PRO A 108 -30.14 4.65 12.51
C PRO A 108 -29.88 5.53 13.74
N ASP A 109 -30.95 6.09 14.30
CA ASP A 109 -30.87 7.00 15.45
C ASP A 109 -30.47 6.25 16.73
N ALA A 110 -31.07 5.07 16.95
CA ALA A 110 -30.70 4.18 18.05
C ALA A 110 -29.22 3.73 17.96
N ALA A 111 -28.76 3.40 16.76
CA ALA A 111 -27.38 3.00 16.51
C ALA A 111 -26.40 4.15 16.74
N MET A 112 -26.71 5.35 16.26
CA MET A 112 -25.88 6.53 16.47
C MET A 112 -25.83 6.92 17.96
N THR A 113 -26.96 6.86 18.66
CA THR A 113 -27.03 7.11 20.10
C THR A 113 -26.17 6.12 20.89
N ALA A 114 -26.22 4.83 20.53
CA ALA A 114 -25.38 3.80 21.16
C ALA A 114 -23.89 4.05 20.90
N LEU A 115 -23.53 4.48 19.69
CA LEU A 115 -22.17 4.80 19.31
C LEU A 115 -21.63 6.02 20.08
N ILE A 116 -22.41 7.10 20.18
CA ILE A 116 -22.06 8.31 20.95
C ILE A 116 -21.82 7.97 22.41
N LYS A 117 -22.69 7.14 23.03
CA LYS A 117 -22.50 6.70 24.42
C LYS A 117 -21.16 5.98 24.62
N GLN A 118 -20.76 5.13 23.68
CA GLN A 118 -19.48 4.42 23.76
C GLN A 118 -18.28 5.36 23.63
N VAL A 119 -18.36 6.37 22.75
CA VAL A 119 -17.35 7.43 22.66
C VAL A 119 -17.25 8.21 23.98
N CYS A 120 -18.38 8.67 24.52
CA CYS A 120 -18.41 9.43 25.77
C CYS A 120 -17.91 8.62 26.98
N SER A 121 -18.10 7.30 26.98
CA SER A 121 -17.56 6.40 28.01
C SER A 121 -16.07 6.09 27.86
N GLY A 122 -15.46 6.47 26.73
CA GLY A 122 -14.06 6.13 26.40
C GLY A 122 -13.85 4.68 25.96
N ALA A 123 -14.92 3.92 25.69
CA ALA A 123 -14.83 2.53 25.23
C ALA A 123 -14.25 2.42 23.81
N ILE A 124 -14.44 3.45 22.97
CA ILE A 124 -13.91 3.58 21.62
C ILE A 124 -13.44 5.02 21.37
N THR A 125 -12.52 5.22 20.43
CA THR A 125 -12.08 6.57 20.04
C THR A 125 -13.07 7.24 19.08
N ILE A 126 -12.95 8.57 18.92
CA ILE A 126 -13.73 9.32 17.94
C ILE A 126 -13.43 8.83 16.51
N GLU A 127 -12.18 8.51 16.19
CA GLU A 127 -11.82 8.02 14.85
C GLU A 127 -12.40 6.63 14.57
N GLU A 128 -12.41 5.74 15.58
CA GLU A 128 -13.05 4.43 15.50
C GLU A 128 -14.56 4.59 15.29
N ALA A 129 -15.20 5.49 16.04
CA ALA A 129 -16.61 5.79 15.89
C ALA A 129 -16.95 6.33 14.49
N GLN A 130 -16.14 7.23 13.94
CA GLN A 130 -16.32 7.72 12.56
C GLN A 130 -16.25 6.60 11.52
N ALA A 131 -15.37 5.61 11.72
CA ALA A 131 -15.30 4.45 10.84
C ALA A 131 -16.59 3.61 10.91
N VAL A 132 -17.14 3.40 12.11
CA VAL A 132 -18.38 2.65 12.30
C VAL A 132 -19.61 3.41 11.79
N ALA A 133 -19.65 4.73 11.98
CA ALA A 133 -20.72 5.58 11.47
C ALA A 133 -20.88 5.47 9.95
N ARG A 134 -19.77 5.39 9.20
CA ARG A 134 -19.78 5.16 7.74
C ARG A 134 -20.38 3.81 7.35
N LEU A 135 -20.16 2.77 8.16
CA LEU A 135 -20.76 1.45 7.93
C LEU A 135 -22.28 1.49 8.17
N ILE A 136 -22.71 2.18 9.23
CA ILE A 136 -24.13 2.39 9.53
C ILE A 136 -24.79 3.16 8.37
N GLU A 137 -24.24 4.28 7.93
CA GLU A 137 -24.75 5.06 6.80
C GLU A 137 -24.93 4.19 5.54
N THR A 138 -23.93 3.36 5.23
CA THR A 138 -23.98 2.46 4.08
C THR A 138 -25.14 1.45 4.20
N LYS A 139 -25.32 0.85 5.38
CA LYS A 139 -26.43 -0.09 5.64
C LYS A 139 -27.79 0.58 5.53
N VAL A 140 -27.92 1.81 6.01
CA VAL A 140 -29.17 2.58 5.93
C VAL A 140 -29.51 2.88 4.48
N ARG A 141 -28.56 3.39 3.70
CA ARG A 141 -28.76 3.64 2.26
C ARG A 141 -29.20 2.38 1.51
N LEU A 142 -28.62 1.22 1.82
CA LEU A 142 -29.05 -0.05 1.23
C LEU A 142 -30.48 -0.44 1.61
N SER A 143 -30.89 -0.15 2.86
CA SER A 143 -32.26 -0.39 3.32
C SER A 143 -33.27 0.51 2.62
N ASP A 144 -32.93 1.80 2.48
CA ASP A 144 -33.80 2.78 1.81
C ASP A 144 -33.98 2.42 0.33
N LEU A 145 -32.90 2.02 -0.35
CA LEU A 145 -32.96 1.56 -1.74
C LEU A 145 -33.89 0.37 -1.89
N ARG A 146 -33.79 -0.62 -1.00
CA ARG A 146 -34.68 -1.79 -1.00
C ARG A 146 -36.14 -1.40 -0.75
N GLN A 147 -36.39 -0.51 0.20
CA GLN A 147 -37.75 -0.02 0.47
C GLN A 147 -38.34 0.74 -0.73
N ILE A 148 -37.52 1.49 -1.46
CA ILE A 148 -37.94 2.17 -2.68
C ILE A 148 -38.25 1.14 -3.78
N GLU A 149 -37.41 0.14 -3.97
CA GLU A 149 -37.62 -0.94 -4.94
C GLU A 149 -38.93 -1.71 -4.66
N ASP A 150 -39.18 -2.08 -3.41
CA ASP A 150 -40.42 -2.74 -2.99
C ASP A 150 -41.66 -1.87 -3.30
N ARG A 151 -41.59 -0.56 -3.06
CA ARG A 151 -42.69 0.38 -3.36
C ARG A 151 -42.90 0.56 -4.86
N ILE A 152 -41.83 0.59 -5.66
CA ILE A 152 -41.92 0.67 -7.12
C ILE A 152 -42.61 -0.58 -7.66
N LEU A 153 -42.21 -1.77 -7.21
CA LEU A 153 -42.79 -3.03 -7.66
C LEU A 153 -44.29 -3.13 -7.35
N VAL A 154 -44.72 -2.67 -6.17
CA VAL A 154 -46.15 -2.59 -5.82
C VAL A 154 -46.89 -1.63 -6.76
N LEU A 155 -46.31 -0.48 -7.09
CA LEU A 155 -46.93 0.48 -8.01
C LEU A 155 -46.96 -0.03 -9.46
N GLU A 156 -45.91 -0.70 -9.92
CA GLU A 156 -45.84 -1.32 -11.24
C GLU A 156 -46.84 -2.47 -11.39
N GLN A 157 -47.06 -3.27 -10.34
CA GLN A 157 -48.12 -4.28 -10.32
C GLN A 157 -49.51 -3.66 -10.37
N ALA A 158 -49.71 -2.55 -9.65
CA ALA A 158 -50.99 -1.83 -9.65
C ALA A 158 -51.28 -1.10 -10.97
N LEU A 159 -50.26 -0.63 -11.69
CA LEU A 159 -50.39 -0.02 -13.03
C LEU A 159 -50.37 -1.05 -14.17
N GLY A 160 -49.72 -2.20 -13.95
CA GLY A 160 -49.52 -3.29 -14.90
C GLY A 160 -50.72 -4.22 -15.04
N ASP A 161 -51.90 -3.80 -14.60
CA ASP A 161 -53.18 -4.45 -14.88
C ASP A 161 -53.98 -3.64 -15.95
N PRO A 162 -53.57 -3.64 -17.24
CA PRO A 162 -54.31 -2.97 -18.30
C PRO A 162 -55.41 -3.82 -18.97
N ASP A 163 -55.73 -5.04 -18.49
CA ASP A 163 -56.75 -5.89 -19.12
C ASP A 163 -57.57 -6.72 -18.10
N GLY A 164 -58.30 -6.01 -17.24
CA GLY A 164 -59.57 -6.51 -16.70
C GLY A 164 -60.67 -6.32 -17.75
N GLY A 165 -60.60 -7.08 -18.85
CA GLY A 165 -61.61 -7.08 -19.92
C GLY A 165 -62.98 -7.56 -19.43
N GLY A 166 -64.01 -6.77 -19.73
CA GLY A 166 -65.44 -7.05 -19.55
C GLY A 166 -66.27 -5.88 -20.08
#